data_AF-A0AAU4UNZ1-F1
#
_entry.id   AF-A0AAU4UNZ1-F1
#
_cell.length_a   1.000
_cell.length_b   1.000
_cell.length_c   1.000
_cell.angle_alpha   90.00
_cell.angle_beta   90.00
_cell.angle_gamma   90.00
#
_symmetry.space_group_name_H-M   'P 1'
#
loop_
_entity.id
_entity.type
_entity.pdbx_description
1 polymer ?
#
loop_
_entity_poly.entity_id
_entity_poly.type
_entity_poly.pdbx_seq_one_letter_code
_entity_poly.pdbx_strand_id
1 'polypeptide(L)'
;MSDTPSPGSLPEIVTFIVVTAATLIAQKWGLRPATVMTALSTPEAHDVIATRYICALGSGLSPAQAAGSVGRDLIKDASSRVD
;
A
#
# COMPACT_ATOMS: atom_id res chain seq x y z
N MET A 1 -1.05 21.19 21.60
CA MET A 1 -2.00 20.33 20.86
C MET A 1 -1.20 19.71 19.74
N SER A 2 -1.17 18.37 19.66
CA SER A 2 -0.34 17.65 18.70
C SER A 2 -0.95 17.79 17.31
N ASP A 3 -0.33 18.59 16.45
CA ASP A 3 -0.57 18.60 15.00
C ASP A 3 -0.07 17.27 14.41
N THR A 4 -0.83 16.22 14.69
CA THR A 4 -0.69 14.97 13.98
C THR A 4 -1.52 15.18 12.71
N PRO A 5 -0.92 15.20 11.50
CA PRO A 5 -1.70 15.32 10.29
C PRO A 5 -2.77 14.24 10.32
N SER A 6 -4.05 14.66 10.30
CA SER A 6 -5.15 13.73 10.11
C SER A 6 -4.82 12.89 8.88
N PRO A 7 -4.90 11.55 8.97
CA PRO A 7 -4.70 10.73 7.79
C PRO A 7 -5.68 11.25 6.73
N GLY A 8 -5.14 11.50 5.53
CA GLY A 8 -5.90 12.00 4.39
C GLY A 8 -7.12 11.13 4.06
N SER A 9 -7.91 11.53 3.09
CA SER A 9 -9.06 10.71 2.67
C SER A 9 -8.62 9.27 2.34
N LEU A 10 -9.48 8.27 2.54
CA LEU A 10 -9.14 6.85 2.23
C LEU A 10 -8.49 6.68 0.84
N PRO A 11 -8.97 7.35 -0.23
CA PRO A 11 -8.30 7.33 -1.53
C PRO A 11 -6.85 7.84 -1.52
N GLU A 12 -6.55 8.89 -0.75
CA GLU A 12 -5.17 9.42 -0.62
C GLU A 12 -4.26 8.42 0.07
N ILE A 13 -4.75 7.74 1.11
CA ILE A 13 -3.98 6.71 1.83
C ILE A 13 -3.71 5.52 0.92
N VAL A 14 -4.72 5.04 0.18
CA VAL A 14 -4.57 3.95 -0.79
C VAL A 14 -3.55 4.33 -1.86
N THR A 15 -3.65 5.55 -2.40
CA THR A 15 -2.69 6.07 -3.38
C THR A 15 -1.27 6.10 -2.82
N PHE A 16 -1.09 6.57 -1.58
CA PHE A 16 0.21 6.58 -0.91
C PHE A 16 0.80 5.17 -0.75
N ILE A 17 -0.02 4.20 -0.34
CA ILE A 17 0.39 2.80 -0.21
C ILE A 17 0.83 2.24 -1.56
N VAL A 18 0.03 2.46 -2.60
CA VAL A 18 0.31 2.00 -3.98
C VAL A 18 1.63 2.58 -4.49
N VAL A 19 1.83 3.89 -4.39
CA VAL A 19 3.06 4.58 -4.84
C VAL A 19 4.29 4.04 -4.12
N THR A 20 4.20 3.89 -2.80
CA THR A 20 5.32 3.42 -1.98
C THR A 20 5.66 1.96 -2.30
N ALA A 21 4.65 1.08 -2.34
CA ALA A 21 4.84 -0.33 -2.65
C ALA A 21 5.38 -0.52 -4.09
N ALA A 22 4.83 0.20 -5.07
CA ALA A 22 5.27 0.11 -6.46
C ALA A 22 6.74 0.51 -6.63
N THR A 23 7.18 1.57 -5.94
CA THR A 23 8.57 2.02 -5.97
C THR A 23 9.51 0.94 -5.45
N LEU A 24 9.19 0.32 -4.32
CA LEU A 24 10.02 -0.70 -3.68
C LEU A 24 10.05 -2.01 -4.46
N ILE A 25 8.90 -2.46 -4.99
CA ILE A 25 8.82 -3.65 -5.85
C ILE A 25 9.63 -3.43 -7.14
N ALA A 26 9.49 -2.25 -7.76
CA ALA A 26 10.20 -1.93 -8.98
C ALA A 26 11.72 -1.91 -8.78
N GLN A 27 12.19 -1.30 -7.69
CA GLN A 27 13.61 -1.32 -7.31
C GLN A 27 14.13 -2.74 -7.09
N LYS A 28 13.37 -3.58 -6.37
CA LYS A 28 13.79 -4.96 -6.08
C LYS A 28 13.98 -5.80 -7.34
N TRP A 29 13.13 -5.60 -8.35
CA TRP A 29 13.09 -6.46 -9.54
C TRP A 29 13.65 -5.82 -10.81
N GLY A 30 14.24 -4.62 -10.70
CA GLY A 30 14.76 -3.89 -11.85
C GLY A 30 13.68 -3.48 -12.87
N LEU A 31 12.44 -3.30 -12.41
CA LEU A 31 11.31 -2.88 -13.25
C LEU A 31 11.18 -1.36 -13.28
N ARG A 32 10.41 -0.84 -14.24
CA ARG A 32 10.01 0.57 -14.24
C ARG A 32 8.90 0.78 -13.20
N PRO A 33 9.00 1.77 -12.29
CA PRO A 33 7.96 2.05 -11.30
C PRO A 33 6.57 2.24 -11.92
N ALA A 34 6.48 2.89 -13.08
CA ALA A 34 5.23 3.10 -13.81
C ALA A 34 4.52 1.77 -14.14
N THR A 35 5.26 0.71 -14.49
CA THR A 35 4.69 -0.60 -14.81
C THR A 35 4.03 -1.24 -13.58
N VAL A 36 4.70 -1.16 -12.43
CA VAL A 36 4.16 -1.71 -11.18
C VAL A 36 2.98 -0.88 -10.68
N MET A 37 3.07 0.45 -10.82
CA MET A 37 1.97 1.37 -10.53
C MET A 37 0.72 1.00 -11.33
N THR A 38 0.82 0.80 -12.64
CA THR A 38 -0.33 0.41 -13.48
C THR A 38 -0.99 -0.88 -12.98
N ALA A 39 -0.20 -1.87 -12.55
CA ALA A 39 -0.73 -3.13 -12.02
C ALA A 39 -1.42 -2.97 -10.65
N LEU A 40 -0.94 -2.04 -9.82
CA LEU A 40 -1.50 -1.78 -8.49
C LEU A 40 -2.63 -0.73 -8.49
N SER A 41 -2.86 -0.04 -9.61
CA SER A 41 -3.86 1.03 -9.74
C SER A 41 -5.19 0.62 -10.41
N THR A 42 -5.43 -0.68 -10.58
CA THR A 42 -6.76 -1.16 -11.00
C THR A 42 -7.80 -0.91 -9.89
N PRO A 43 -9.08 -0.68 -10.21
CA PRO A 43 -10.14 -0.54 -9.20
C PRO A 43 -10.16 -1.69 -8.19
N GLU A 44 -10.02 -2.92 -8.65
CA GLU A 44 -10.03 -4.12 -7.81
C GLU A 44 -8.84 -4.15 -6.85
N ALA A 45 -7.65 -3.76 -7.33
CA ALA A 45 -6.47 -3.64 -6.47
C ALA A 45 -6.65 -2.56 -5.41
N HIS A 46 -7.23 -1.41 -5.77
CA HIS A 46 -7.54 -0.35 -4.82
C HIS A 46 -8.54 -0.82 -3.75
N ASP A 47 -9.58 -1.56 -4.13
CA ASP A 47 -10.57 -2.12 -3.19
C ASP A 47 -9.92 -3.12 -2.22
N VAL A 48 -9.03 -3.99 -2.72
CA VAL A 48 -8.28 -4.92 -1.87
C VAL A 48 -7.36 -4.18 -0.90
N ILE A 49 -6.63 -3.18 -1.38
CA ILE A 49 -5.71 -2.36 -0.55
C ILE A 49 -6.49 -1.58 0.50
N ALA A 50 -7.62 -0.97 0.13
CA ALA A 50 -8.51 -0.27 1.04
C ALA A 50 -9.08 -1.21 2.11
N THR A 51 -9.54 -2.40 1.70
CA THR A 51 -10.06 -3.42 2.63
C THR A 51 -8.99 -3.87 3.61
N ARG A 52 -7.78 -4.21 3.14
CA ARG A 52 -6.65 -4.59 4.00
C ARG A 52 -6.29 -3.48 4.99
N TYR A 53 -6.33 -2.22 4.54
CA TYR A 53 -6.09 -1.05 5.38
C TYR A 53 -7.16 -0.89 6.47
N ILE A 54 -8.44 -0.99 6.13
CA ILE A 54 -9.55 -0.90 7.08
C ILE A 54 -9.50 -2.04 8.10
N CYS A 55 -9.20 -3.27 7.67
CA CYS A 55 -9.04 -4.41 8.59
C CYS A 55 -7.86 -4.20 9.56
N ALA A 56 -6.74 -3.65 9.08
CA ALA A 56 -5.59 -3.32 9.92
C ALA A 56 -5.94 -2.26 10.97
N LEU A 57 -6.70 -1.23 10.60
CA LEU A 57 -7.25 -0.25 11.54
C LEU A 57 -8.18 -0.90 12.57
N GLY A 58 -9.11 -1.76 12.12
CA GLY A 58 -10.03 -2.50 12.98
C GLY A 58 -9.34 -3.45 13.97
N SER A 59 -8.08 -3.81 13.70
CA SER A 59 -7.23 -4.61 14.57
C SER A 59 -6.44 -3.78 15.59
N GLY A 60 -6.67 -2.46 15.65
CA GLY A 60 -6.04 -1.55 16.62
C GLY A 60 -4.73 -0.92 16.17
N LEU A 61 -4.34 -1.07 14.89
CA LEU A 61 -3.15 -0.37 14.36
C LEU A 61 -3.46 1.11 14.12
N SER A 62 -2.47 1.97 14.38
CA SER A 62 -2.57 3.37 13.97
C SER A 62 -2.59 3.50 12.42
N PRO A 63 -3.07 4.62 11.86
CA PRO A 63 -3.09 4.85 10.41
C PRO A 63 -1.75 4.59 9.72
N ALA A 64 -0.65 5.06 10.32
CA ALA A 64 0.70 4.84 9.78
C ALA A 64 1.13 3.37 9.84
N GLN A 65 0.82 2.68 10.95
CA GLN A 65 1.12 1.25 11.09
C GLN A 65 0.30 0.39 10.12
N ALA A 66 -0.99 0.70 9.94
CA ALA A 66 -1.86 0.03 8.99
C ALA A 66 -1.35 0.21 7.55
N ALA A 67 -1.05 1.44 7.12
CA ALA A 67 -0.50 1.70 5.79
C ALA A 67 0.84 0.98 5.57
N GLY A 68 1.73 1.03 6.57
CA GLY A 68 3.01 0.32 6.53
C GLY A 68 2.84 -1.21 6.47
N SER A 69 1.83 -1.77 7.14
CA SER A 69 1.53 -3.20 7.10
C SER A 69 1.07 -3.62 5.72
N VAL A 70 0.07 -2.93 5.15
CA VAL A 70 -0.45 -3.25 3.81
C VAL A 70 0.64 -3.11 2.75
N GLY A 71 1.47 -2.07 2.82
CA GLY A 71 2.61 -1.92 1.91
C GLY A 71 3.61 -3.07 1.99
N ARG A 72 3.94 -3.55 3.19
CA ARG A 72 4.80 -4.74 3.36
C ARG A 72 4.17 -6.01 2.81
N ASP A 73 2.87 -6.20 3.01
CA ASP A 73 2.16 -7.36 2.48
C ASP A 73 2.17 -7.36 0.95
N LEU A 74 1.97 -6.21 0.29
CA LEU A 74 2.08 -6.10 -1.17
C LEU A 74 3.48 -6.48 -1.68
N ILE A 75 4.54 -6.04 -1.00
CA ILE A 75 5.93 -6.39 -1.35
C ILE A 75 6.17 -7.89 -1.17
N LYS A 76 5.61 -8.49 -0.11
CA LYS A 76 5.69 -9.94 0.15
C LYS A 76 4.93 -10.73 -0.90
N ASP A 77 3.70 -10.34 -1.22
CA ASP A 77 2.85 -10.97 -2.25
C ASP A 77 3.58 -10.99 -3.60
N ALA A 78 4.18 -9.86 -3.99
CA ALA A 78 5.01 -9.80 -5.19
C ALA A 78 6.19 -10.79 -5.10
N SER A 79 6.90 -10.79 -3.97
CA SER A 79 8.07 -11.65 -3.76
C SER A 79 7.78 -13.15 -3.78
N SER A 80 6.62 -13.57 -3.25
CA SER A 80 6.23 -14.98 -3.11
C SER A 80 5.84 -15.68 -4.41
N ARG A 81 5.71 -14.93 -5.52
CA ARG A 81 5.35 -15.47 -6.84
C ARG A 81 6.57 -15.83 -7.69
N VAL A 82 7.78 -15.77 -7.12
CA VAL A 82 9.06 -15.95 -7.84
C VAL A 82 9.79 -17.23 -7.40
N ASP A 83 9.24 -17.99 -6.46
CA ASP A 83 9.77 -19.29 -6.02
C ASP A 83 8.97 -20.46 -6.62
#